data_AF-A0ABD1P080-F1
#
_entry.id   AF-A0ABD1P080-F1
#
_cell.length_a   1.000
_cell.length_b   1.000
_cell.length_c   1.000
_cell.angle_alpha   90.00
_cell.angle_beta   90.00
_cell.angle_gamma   90.00
#
_symmetry.space_group_name_H-M   'P 1'
#
loop_
_entity.id
_entity.type
_entity.pdbx_description
1 polymer ?
#
loop_
_entity_poly.entity_id
_entity_poly.type
_entity_poly.pdbx_seq_one_letter_code
_entity_poly.pdbx_strand_id
1 'polypeptide(L)'
;MDHFTFSIIIQVCTRLASIAHAKQAHAGLVRHGFGLDIVANTALVDFYCKWGRVEDARHVFEKMPKKNVLSWNALISGYGNHGRGIKAVELFERMISEGMVPNQFTFLSVLSSCNYSGLSDRGWEIFESMSKDCKVKPRAMHYACMIELLGREGLLD
;
A
#
# COMPACT_ATOMS: atom_id res chain seq x y z
N MET A 1 24.91 10.27 9.61
CA MET A 1 23.60 9.96 10.22
C MET A 1 23.14 8.66 9.60
N ASP A 2 22.83 7.64 10.40
CA ASP A 2 22.68 6.25 9.94
C ASP A 2 21.22 5.77 9.92
N HIS A 3 20.99 4.57 9.38
CA HIS A 3 19.68 3.91 9.27
C HIS A 3 18.95 3.80 10.62
N PHE A 4 19.69 3.63 11.72
CA PHE A 4 19.14 3.54 13.08
C PHE A 4 18.50 4.85 13.53
N THR A 5 19.15 5.98 13.24
CA THR A 5 18.62 7.31 13.56
C THR A 5 17.29 7.57 12.83
N PHE A 6 17.10 7.01 11.64
CA PHE A 6 15.86 7.14 10.87
C PHE A 6 14.72 6.26 11.35
N SER A 7 14.98 5.01 11.74
CA SER A 7 13.96 4.17 12.39
C SER A 7 13.39 4.85 13.65
N ILE A 8 14.24 5.57 14.40
CA ILE A 8 13.81 6.35 15.57
C ILE A 8 12.92 7.54 15.15
N ILE A 9 13.27 8.31 14.12
CA ILE A 9 12.45 9.44 13.65
C ILE A 9 11.07 8.96 13.16
N ILE A 10 11.02 7.84 12.45
CA ILE A 10 9.78 7.21 11.98
C ILE A 10 8.94 6.69 13.16
N GLN A 11 9.58 6.02 14.14
CA GLN A 11 8.90 5.58 15.38
C GLN A 11 8.35 6.76 16.18
N VAL A 12 9.09 7.87 16.25
CA VAL A 12 8.64 9.08 16.95
C VAL A 12 7.44 9.69 16.21
N CYS A 13 7.48 9.79 14.88
CA CYS A 13 6.34 10.31 14.11
C CYS A 13 5.09 9.43 14.21
N THR A 14 5.26 8.10 14.14
CA THR A 14 4.15 7.15 14.32
C THR A 14 3.59 7.15 15.74
N ARG A 15 4.44 7.32 16.78
CA ARG A 15 3.99 7.38 18.19
C ARG A 15 3.35 8.72 18.58
N LEU A 16 3.78 9.83 17.99
CA LEU A 16 3.30 11.16 18.35
C LEU A 16 1.95 11.53 17.73
N ALA A 17 1.44 10.70 16.83
CA ALA A 17 0.12 10.89 16.25
C ALA A 17 -0.11 12.30 15.65
N SER A 18 0.96 12.91 15.12
CA SER A 18 0.97 14.34 14.80
C SER A 18 1.51 14.60 13.40
N ILE A 19 0.61 15.06 12.52
CA ILE A 19 0.91 15.41 11.13
C ILE A 19 1.97 16.54 11.07
N ALA A 20 1.96 17.48 12.01
CA ALA A 20 2.92 18.58 12.06
C ALA A 20 4.35 18.06 12.24
N HIS A 21 4.55 17.13 13.18
CA HIS A 21 5.86 16.51 13.41
C HIS A 21 6.32 15.66 12.24
N ALA A 22 5.40 14.93 11.58
CA ALA A 22 5.76 14.17 10.38
C ALA A 22 6.19 15.06 9.22
N LYS A 23 5.54 16.22 9.02
CA LYS A 23 5.98 17.22 8.03
C LYS A 23 7.35 17.79 8.37
N GLN A 24 7.62 18.08 9.65
CA GLN A 24 8.94 18.51 10.10
C GLN A 24 10.01 17.43 9.89
N ALA A 25 9.71 16.18 10.20
CA ALA A 25 10.60 15.05 9.97
C ALA A 25 10.89 14.84 8.48
N HIS A 26 9.87 14.96 7.61
CA HIS A 26 10.04 14.93 6.17
C HIS A 26 10.92 16.09 5.66
N ALA A 27 10.69 17.33 6.13
CA ALA A 27 11.57 18.45 5.80
C ALA A 27 13.02 18.22 6.29
N GLY A 28 13.18 17.65 7.48
CA GLY A 28 14.46 17.25 8.04
C GLY A 28 15.18 16.21 7.18
N LEU A 29 14.47 15.17 6.75
CA LEU A 29 14.97 14.13 5.83
C LEU A 29 15.56 14.73 4.54
N VAL A 30 14.80 15.63 3.90
CA VAL A 30 15.24 16.31 2.68
C VAL A 30 16.48 17.16 2.95
N ARG A 31 16.47 17.97 4.01
CA ARG A 31 17.58 18.86 4.37
C ARG A 31 18.90 18.12 4.62
N HIS A 32 18.85 16.89 5.14
CA HIS A 32 20.04 16.09 5.45
C HIS A 32 20.45 15.16 4.29
N GLY A 33 19.87 15.31 3.09
CA GLY A 33 20.26 14.56 1.89
C GLY A 33 19.61 13.18 1.74
N PHE A 34 18.63 12.85 2.59
CA PHE A 34 17.92 11.56 2.58
C PHE A 34 16.58 11.60 1.85
N GLY A 35 16.26 12.69 1.15
CA GLY A 35 15.04 12.81 0.36
C GLY A 35 14.88 11.73 -0.73
N LEU A 36 15.96 11.02 -1.06
CA LEU A 36 15.98 9.94 -2.05
C LEU A 36 16.09 8.54 -1.43
N ASP A 37 16.19 8.43 -0.10
CA ASP A 37 16.35 7.14 0.57
C ASP A 37 15.04 6.34 0.52
N ILE A 38 15.14 5.08 0.07
CA ILE A 38 13.96 4.25 -0.16
C ILE A 38 13.28 3.84 1.14
N VAL A 39 14.04 3.61 2.22
CA VAL A 39 13.50 3.17 3.51
C VAL A 39 12.74 4.33 4.16
N ALA A 40 13.35 5.51 4.20
CA ALA A 40 12.74 6.72 4.74
C ALA A 40 11.46 7.11 4.00
N ASN A 41 11.49 7.13 2.66
CA ASN A 41 10.32 7.47 1.87
C ASN A 41 9.21 6.41 1.99
N THR A 42 9.55 5.12 2.03
CA THR A 42 8.55 4.05 2.27
C THR A 42 7.82 4.26 3.60
N ALA A 43 8.55 4.63 4.65
CA ALA A 43 7.94 4.90 5.95
C ALA A 43 7.10 6.18 5.98
N LEU A 44 7.50 7.22 5.24
CA LEU A 44 6.68 8.42 5.07
C LEU A 44 5.37 8.12 4.32
N VAL A 45 5.41 7.29 3.27
CA VAL A 45 4.21 6.83 2.55
C VAL A 45 3.28 6.10 3.52
N ASP A 46 3.77 5.10 4.25
CA ASP A 46 2.98 4.36 5.25
C ASP A 46 2.39 5.30 6.33
N PHE A 47 3.18 6.24 6.84
CA PHE A 47 2.71 7.23 7.79
C PHE A 47 1.56 8.06 7.21
N TYR A 48 1.76 8.72 6.07
CA TYR A 48 0.72 9.58 5.49
C TYR A 48 -0.54 8.79 5.16
N CYS A 49 -0.42 7.54 4.69
CA CYS A 49 -1.55 6.64 4.49
C CYS A 49 -2.31 6.37 5.79
N LYS A 50 -1.64 5.97 6.88
CA LYS A 50 -2.28 5.70 8.18
C LYS A 50 -3.01 6.90 8.78
N TRP A 51 -2.64 8.10 8.39
CA TRP A 51 -3.23 9.37 8.84
C TRP A 51 -4.28 9.95 7.88
N GLY A 52 -4.74 9.18 6.89
CA GLY A 52 -5.73 9.62 5.91
C GLY A 52 -5.23 10.67 4.92
N ARG A 53 -3.93 10.96 4.93
CA ARG A 53 -3.26 11.91 4.03
C ARG A 53 -2.76 11.20 2.78
N VAL A 54 -3.61 10.38 2.18
CA VAL A 54 -3.23 9.45 1.09
C VAL A 54 -2.67 10.19 -0.14
N GLU A 55 -3.12 11.43 -0.42
CA GLU A 55 -2.56 12.23 -1.51
C GLU A 55 -1.15 12.78 -1.20
N ASP A 56 -0.84 13.08 0.07
CA ASP A 56 0.55 13.41 0.47
C ASP A 56 1.44 12.17 0.36
N ALA A 57 0.91 11.00 0.74
CA ALA A 57 1.61 9.72 0.58
C ALA A 57 1.95 9.47 -0.89
N ARG A 58 0.97 9.68 -1.79
CA ARG A 58 1.18 9.59 -3.24
C ARG A 58 2.24 10.59 -3.71
N HIS A 59 2.21 11.83 -3.23
CA HIS A 59 3.20 12.82 -3.61
C HIS A 59 4.64 12.41 -3.24
N VAL A 60 4.84 11.85 -2.05
CA VAL A 60 6.13 11.27 -1.64
C VAL A 60 6.50 10.12 -2.57
N PHE A 61 5.57 9.19 -2.78
CA PHE A 61 5.77 7.99 -3.59
C PHE A 61 6.19 8.32 -5.03
N GLU A 62 5.52 9.26 -5.71
CA GLU A 62 5.88 9.63 -7.09
C GLU A 62 7.28 10.24 -7.19
N LYS A 63 7.73 10.95 -6.15
CA LYS A 63 9.08 11.54 -6.09
C LYS A 63 10.19 10.54 -5.75
N MET A 64 9.85 9.32 -5.34
CA MET A 64 10.85 8.30 -5.05
C MET A 64 11.57 7.85 -6.34
N PRO A 65 12.91 7.95 -6.42
CA PRO A 65 13.67 7.53 -7.59
C PRO A 65 13.68 6.00 -7.75
N LYS A 66 13.55 5.27 -6.64
CA LYS A 66 13.39 3.82 -6.60
C LYS A 66 12.23 3.47 -5.69
N LYS A 67 11.38 2.57 -6.16
CA LYS A 67 10.23 2.03 -5.42
C LYS A 67 10.47 0.53 -5.20
N ASN A 68 10.04 0.02 -4.05
CA ASN A 68 10.08 -1.40 -3.74
C ASN A 68 8.67 -1.91 -3.41
N VAL A 69 8.53 -3.22 -3.28
CA VAL A 69 7.26 -3.86 -2.93
C VAL A 69 6.63 -3.25 -1.66
N LEU A 70 7.44 -2.86 -0.67
CA LEU A 70 6.92 -2.26 0.56
C LEU A 70 6.26 -0.90 0.32
N SER A 71 6.90 -0.01 -0.46
CA SER A 71 6.33 1.30 -0.81
C SER A 71 5.04 1.18 -1.62
N TRP A 72 4.96 0.22 -2.55
CA TRP A 72 3.74 -0.09 -3.30
C TRP A 72 2.63 -0.60 -2.38
N ASN A 73 2.94 -1.59 -1.53
CA ASN A 73 1.98 -2.17 -0.60
C ASN A 73 1.44 -1.13 0.38
N ALA A 74 2.28 -0.21 0.87
CA ALA A 74 1.87 0.88 1.74
C ALA A 74 0.84 1.77 1.04
N LEU A 75 1.10 2.18 -0.20
CA LEU A 75 0.20 3.07 -0.94
C LEU A 75 -1.11 2.37 -1.34
N ILE A 76 -1.04 1.13 -1.85
CA ILE A 76 -2.23 0.32 -2.22
C ILE A 76 -3.13 0.12 -1.00
N SER A 77 -2.56 -0.33 0.11
CA SER A 77 -3.32 -0.50 1.37
C SER A 77 -3.87 0.83 1.88
N GLY A 78 -3.10 1.91 1.73
CA GLY A 78 -3.52 3.26 2.10
C GLY A 78 -4.77 3.72 1.36
N TYR A 79 -4.82 3.55 0.03
CA TYR A 79 -6.03 3.85 -0.75
C TYR A 79 -7.19 2.91 -0.37
N GLY A 80 -6.92 1.61 -0.21
CA GLY A 80 -7.91 0.61 0.21
C GLY A 80 -8.60 0.94 1.54
N ASN A 81 -7.80 1.17 2.58
CA ASN A 81 -8.28 1.45 3.94
C ASN A 81 -9.08 2.77 4.04
N HIS A 82 -8.96 3.65 3.05
CA HIS A 82 -9.70 4.92 2.99
C HIS A 82 -10.83 4.89 1.96
N GLY A 83 -11.34 3.70 1.62
CA GLY A 83 -12.51 3.50 0.76
C GLY A 83 -12.28 3.86 -0.71
N ARG A 84 -11.02 3.87 -1.17
CA ARG A 84 -10.65 4.23 -2.55
C ARG A 84 -10.18 2.99 -3.32
N GLY A 85 -10.99 1.93 -3.34
CA GLY A 85 -10.60 0.63 -3.91
C GLY A 85 -10.26 0.68 -5.40
N ILE A 86 -10.96 1.48 -6.20
CA ILE A 86 -10.63 1.65 -7.63
C ILE A 86 -9.17 2.12 -7.79
N LYS A 87 -8.75 3.13 -7.03
CA LYS A 87 -7.35 3.61 -7.05
C LYS A 87 -6.36 2.56 -6.53
N ALA A 88 -6.76 1.73 -5.56
CA ALA A 88 -5.92 0.64 -5.08
C ALA A 88 -5.68 -0.41 -6.18
N VAL A 89 -6.70 -0.72 -6.97
CA VAL A 89 -6.62 -1.62 -8.14
C VAL A 89 -5.74 -1.01 -9.24
N GLU A 90 -5.94 0.26 -9.60
CA GLU A 90 -5.09 0.98 -10.57
C GLU A 90 -3.60 0.96 -10.15
N LEU A 91 -3.32 1.14 -8.86
CA LEU A 91 -1.95 1.08 -8.34
C LEU A 91 -1.37 -0.33 -8.38
N PHE A 92 -2.17 -1.36 -8.13
CA PHE A 92 -1.74 -2.75 -8.28
C PHE A 92 -1.39 -3.09 -9.74
N GLU A 93 -2.22 -2.66 -10.70
CA GLU A 93 -1.94 -2.85 -12.12
C GLU A 93 -0.69 -2.09 -12.56
N ARG A 94 -0.52 -0.86 -12.06
CA ARG A 94 0.70 -0.07 -12.31
C ARG A 94 1.94 -0.72 -11.69
N MET A 95 1.84 -1.30 -10.50
CA MET A 95 2.94 -2.05 -9.89
C MET A 95 3.42 -3.18 -10.82
N ILE A 96 2.49 -3.94 -11.40
CA ILE A 96 2.80 -5.03 -12.34
C ILE A 96 3.39 -4.48 -13.64
N SER A 97 2.81 -3.42 -14.22
CA SER A 97 3.29 -2.85 -15.49
C SER A 97 4.67 -2.21 -15.37
N GLU A 98 5.03 -1.71 -14.19
CA GLU A 98 6.39 -1.26 -13.86
C GLU A 98 7.35 -2.43 -13.50
N GLY A 99 6.93 -3.68 -13.70
CA GLY A 99 7.75 -4.88 -13.55
C GLY A 99 7.97 -5.31 -12.09
N MET A 100 7.22 -4.77 -11.14
CA MET A 100 7.31 -5.14 -9.74
C MET A 100 6.43 -6.36 -9.46
N VAL A 101 7.01 -7.40 -8.86
CA VAL A 101 6.29 -8.65 -8.57
C VAL A 101 5.45 -8.49 -7.30
N PRO A 102 4.11 -8.64 -7.37
CA PRO A 102 3.24 -8.65 -6.19
C PRO A 102 3.56 -9.80 -5.25
N ASN A 103 3.40 -9.59 -3.94
CA ASN A 103 3.52 -10.65 -2.96
C ASN A 103 2.17 -10.94 -2.27
N GLN A 104 2.19 -11.88 -1.32
CA GLN A 104 1.00 -12.26 -0.53
C GLN A 104 0.30 -11.05 0.11
N PHE A 105 1.07 -10.07 0.61
CA PHE A 105 0.49 -8.87 1.20
C PHE A 105 -0.11 -7.94 0.16
N THR A 106 0.52 -7.79 -1.01
CA THR A 106 -0.02 -6.99 -2.11
C THR A 106 -1.42 -7.47 -2.49
N PHE A 107 -1.58 -8.78 -2.69
CA PHE A 107 -2.86 -9.38 -3.04
C PHE A 107 -3.90 -9.25 -1.94
N LEU A 108 -3.53 -9.52 -0.69
CA LEU A 108 -4.45 -9.33 0.44
C LEU A 108 -4.98 -7.89 0.51
N SER A 109 -4.10 -6.89 0.35
CA SER A 109 -4.47 -5.48 0.39
C SER A 109 -5.42 -5.08 -0.73
N VAL A 110 -5.13 -5.47 -1.97
CA VAL A 110 -6.00 -5.10 -3.11
C VAL A 110 -7.34 -5.87 -3.08
N LEU A 111 -7.36 -7.15 -2.70
CA LEU A 111 -8.60 -7.92 -2.57
C LEU A 111 -9.50 -7.38 -1.45
N SER A 112 -8.90 -7.00 -0.32
CA SER A 112 -9.63 -6.32 0.76
C SER A 112 -10.22 -4.99 0.27
N SER A 113 -9.46 -4.25 -0.55
CA SER A 113 -9.92 -3.00 -1.16
C SER A 113 -11.11 -3.22 -2.10
N CYS A 114 -11.10 -4.30 -2.89
CA CYS A 114 -12.22 -4.70 -3.73
C CYS A 114 -13.46 -5.05 -2.89
N ASN A 115 -13.30 -5.81 -1.80
CA ASN A 115 -14.37 -6.16 -0.87
C ASN A 115 -15.03 -4.91 -0.28
N TYR A 116 -14.26 -3.94 0.23
CA TYR A 116 -14.82 -2.70 0.78
C TYR A 116 -15.48 -1.79 -0.27
N SER A 117 -15.13 -1.95 -1.55
CA SER A 117 -15.61 -1.10 -2.65
C SER A 117 -16.63 -1.79 -3.56
N GLY A 118 -17.01 -3.03 -3.28
CA GLY A 118 -17.94 -3.81 -4.11
C GLY A 118 -17.43 -4.10 -5.53
N LEU A 119 -16.12 -4.30 -5.70
CA LEU A 119 -15.50 -4.55 -7.01
C LEU A 119 -15.34 -6.05 -7.25
N SER A 120 -16.45 -6.79 -7.36
CA SER A 120 -16.47 -8.25 -7.42
C SER A 120 -15.72 -8.81 -8.63
N ASP A 121 -16.02 -8.31 -9.82
CA ASP A 121 -15.36 -8.73 -11.07
C ASP A 121 -13.84 -8.55 -10.99
N ARG A 122 -13.41 -7.35 -10.58
CA ARG A 122 -11.97 -7.04 -10.43
C ARG A 122 -11.32 -7.89 -9.34
N GLY A 123 -12.01 -8.11 -8.22
CA GLY A 123 -11.51 -8.96 -7.14
C GLY A 123 -11.30 -10.41 -7.59
N TRP A 124 -12.22 -10.95 -8.40
CA TRP A 124 -12.08 -12.29 -8.98
C TRP A 124 -10.88 -12.38 -9.93
N GLU A 125 -10.78 -11.46 -10.89
CA GLU A 125 -9.67 -11.40 -11.86
C GLU A 125 -8.31 -11.31 -11.15
N ILE A 126 -8.22 -10.44 -10.13
CA ILE A 126 -7.00 -10.27 -9.34
C ILE A 126 -6.68 -11.55 -8.56
N PHE A 127 -7.67 -12.20 -7.94
CA PHE A 127 -7.46 -13.44 -7.22
C PHE A 127 -6.95 -14.56 -8.14
N GLU A 128 -7.51 -14.69 -9.34
CA GLU A 128 -7.05 -15.69 -10.32
C GLU A 128 -5.60 -15.41 -10.77
N SER A 129 -5.26 -14.14 -11.01
CA SER A 129 -3.91 -13.73 -11.44
C SER A 129 -2.81 -14.11 -10.44
N MET A 130 -3.16 -14.30 -9.15
CA MET A 130 -2.23 -14.73 -8.11
C MET A 130 -1.45 -15.97 -8.54
N SER A 131 -2.16 -17.02 -8.95
CA SER A 131 -1.54 -18.30 -9.33
C SER A 131 -1.14 -18.32 -10.80
N LYS A 132 -2.01 -17.79 -11.68
CA LYS A 132 -1.83 -17.86 -13.14
C LYS A 132 -0.60 -17.07 -13.60
N ASP A 133 -0.48 -15.84 -13.12
CA ASP A 133 0.49 -14.87 -13.67
C ASP A 133 1.62 -14.56 -12.67
N CYS A 134 1.28 -14.40 -11.38
CA CYS A 134 2.23 -13.95 -10.36
C CYS A 134 2.93 -15.08 -9.60
N LYS A 135 2.55 -16.35 -9.82
CA LYS A 135 3.09 -17.54 -9.12
C LYS A 135 3.00 -17.44 -7.58
N VAL A 136 2.02 -16.70 -7.08
CA VAL A 136 1.70 -16.53 -5.67
C VAL A 136 0.54 -17.46 -5.30
N LYS A 137 0.81 -18.50 -4.50
CA LYS A 137 -0.24 -19.42 -4.04
C LYS A 137 -1.21 -18.71 -3.07
N PRO A 138 -2.54 -18.71 -3.30
CA PRO A 138 -3.51 -18.20 -2.35
C PRO A 138 -3.45 -18.93 -0.99
N ARG A 139 -3.74 -18.17 0.06
CA ARG A 139 -3.80 -18.64 1.47
C ARG A 139 -5.17 -18.34 2.07
N ALA A 140 -5.46 -18.89 3.25
CA ALA A 140 -6.76 -18.74 3.94
C ALA A 140 -7.34 -17.32 3.90
N MET A 141 -6.53 -16.29 4.18
CA MET A 141 -6.98 -14.90 4.16
C MET A 141 -7.46 -14.42 2.78
N HIS A 142 -6.85 -14.89 1.69
CA HIS A 142 -7.27 -14.52 0.34
C HIS A 142 -8.63 -15.15 0.00
N TYR A 143 -8.83 -16.42 0.37
CA TYR A 143 -10.13 -17.08 0.22
C TYR A 143 -11.21 -16.41 1.07
N ALA A 144 -10.88 -16.00 2.29
CA ALA A 144 -11.81 -15.26 3.15
C ALA A 144 -12.26 -13.95 2.48
N CYS A 145 -11.32 -13.17 1.90
CA CYS A 145 -11.68 -11.97 1.14
C CYS A 145 -12.62 -12.28 -0.03
N MET A 146 -12.41 -13.39 -0.75
CA MET A 146 -13.26 -13.78 -1.87
C MET A 146 -14.66 -14.22 -1.44
N ILE A 147 -14.77 -14.99 -0.36
CA ILE A 147 -16.08 -15.40 0.18
C ILE A 147 -16.87 -14.17 0.63
N GLU A 148 -16.23 -13.23 1.32
CA GLU A 148 -16.90 -11.99 1.74
C GLU A 148 -17.31 -11.10 0.57
N LEU A 149 -16.45 -11.00 -0.46
CA LEU A 149 -16.72 -10.21 -1.65
C LEU A 149 -17.90 -10.79 -2.45
N LEU A 150 -17.87 -12.08 -2.77
CA LEU A 150 -18.88 -12.74 -3.60
C LEU A 150 -20.18 -13.03 -2.83
N GLY A 151 -20.09 -13.25 -1.52
CA GLY A 151 -21.27 -13.50 -0.67
C GLY A 151 -22.22 -12.31 -0.60
N ARG A 152 -21.74 -11.08 -0.86
CA ARG A 152 -22.59 -9.88 -0.94
C ARG A 152 -23.45 -9.81 -2.20
N GLU A 153 -23.11 -10.56 -3.24
CA GLU A 153 -23.87 -10.59 -4.51
C GLU A 153 -24.93 -11.70 -4.55
N GLY A 154 -25.07 -12.49 -3.49
CA GLY A 154 -26.02 -13.60 -3.46
C GLY A 154 -25.62 -14.78 -4.36
N LEU A 155 -24.37 -14.84 -4.82
CA LEU A 155 -23.83 -15.91 -5.68
C LEU A 155 -23.37 -17.15 -4.89
N LEU A 156 -24.05 -17.45 -3.78
CA LEU A 156 -23.83 -18.67 -2.98
C LEU A 156 -25.04 -19.60 -3.14
N ASP A 157 -25.25 -20.09 -4.36
CA ASP A 157 -26.17 -21.22 -4.64
C ASP A 157 -25.37 -22.49 -4.94
#